data_AF-A0A0E3SLW0-F1
#
_entry.id   AF-A0A0E3SLW0-F1
#
_cell.length_a   1.000
_cell.length_b   1.000
_cell.length_c   1.000
_cell.angle_alpha   90.00
_cell.angle_beta   90.00
_cell.angle_gamma   90.00
#
_symmetry.space_group_name_H-M   'P 1'
#
loop_
_entity.id
_entity.type
_entity.pdbx_description
1 polymer ?
#
loop_
_entity_poly.entity_id
_entity_poly.type
_entity_poly.pdbx_seq_one_letter_code
_entity_poly.pdbx_strand_id
1 'polypeptide(L)'
;MIGYIAGALTTVAFAPQLLRALTTRSTKDVSLMMLICSTSGMLLWMIHGILVNDPALITANSISFVLAFLLLGLKIKNDYLGFVLNFGNKYGKSGKNLSLFRK
;
A
#
# COMPACT_ATOMS: atom_id res chain seq x y z
N MET A 1 -0.73 -29.06 -6.06
CA MET A 1 -1.78 -28.29 -6.80
C MET A 1 -2.48 -27.23 -5.94
N ILE A 2 -2.86 -27.53 -4.68
CA ILE A 2 -3.57 -26.57 -3.80
C ILE A 2 -2.79 -25.26 -3.58
N GLY A 3 -1.47 -25.32 -3.38
CA GLY A 3 -0.63 -24.12 -3.19
C GLY A 3 -0.67 -23.14 -4.37
N TYR A 4 -0.68 -23.64 -5.60
CA TYR A 4 -0.81 -22.79 -6.81
C TYR A 4 -2.18 -22.13 -6.91
N ILE A 5 -3.25 -22.85 -6.55
CA ILE A 5 -4.62 -22.32 -6.54
C ILE A 5 -4.77 -21.25 -5.45
N ALA A 6 -4.24 -21.52 -4.25
CA ALA A 6 -4.21 -20.57 -3.15
C ALA A 6 -3.45 -19.29 -3.53
N GLY A 7 -2.29 -19.43 -4.19
CA GLY A 7 -1.50 -18.32 -4.73
C GLY A 7 -2.21 -17.51 -5.81
N ALA A 8 -2.92 -18.17 -6.72
CA ALA A 8 -3.71 -17.50 -7.74
C ALA A 8 -4.86 -16.70 -7.12
N LEU A 9 -5.58 -17.28 -6.15
CA LEU A 9 -6.68 -16.60 -5.45
C LEU A 9 -6.20 -15.38 -4.66
N THR A 10 -5.08 -15.48 -3.96
CA THR A 10 -4.49 -14.33 -3.24
C THR A 10 -4.03 -13.24 -4.21
N THR A 11 -3.37 -13.61 -5.31
CA THR A 11 -2.97 -12.65 -6.35
C THR A 11 -4.19 -11.92 -6.93
N VAL A 12 -5.27 -12.65 -7.25
CA VAL A 12 -6.53 -12.07 -7.76
C VAL A 12 -7.25 -11.23 -6.71
N ALA A 13 -7.06 -11.46 -5.41
CA ALA A 13 -7.63 -10.60 -4.37
C ALA A 13 -6.92 -9.23 -4.28
N PHE A 14 -5.59 -9.21 -4.42
CA PHE A 14 -4.80 -7.97 -4.30
C PHE A 14 -4.70 -7.17 -5.61
N ALA A 15 -4.72 -7.83 -6.78
CA ALA A 15 -4.65 -7.18 -8.09
C ALA A 15 -5.74 -6.10 -8.33
N PRO A 16 -7.05 -6.35 -8.10
CA PRO A 16 -8.08 -5.34 -8.29
C PRO A 16 -7.98 -4.21 -7.28
N GLN A 17 -7.47 -4.49 -6.07
CA GLN A 17 -7.19 -3.46 -5.05
C GLN A 17 -6.08 -2.50 -5.51
N LEU A 18 -4.99 -3.04 -6.07
CA LEU A 18 -3.90 -2.24 -6.66
C LEU A 18 -4.37 -1.46 -7.89
N LEU A 19 -5.11 -2.10 -8.80
CA LEU A 19 -5.62 -1.45 -10.01
C LEU A 19 -6.59 -0.30 -9.69
N ARG A 20 -7.46 -0.47 -8.68
CA ARG A 20 -8.32 0.63 -8.22
C ARG A 20 -7.48 1.77 -7.65
N ALA A 21 -6.51 1.49 -6.79
CA ALA A 21 -5.64 2.52 -6.21
C ALA A 21 -4.87 3.31 -7.27
N LEU A 22 -4.38 2.64 -8.33
CA LEU A 22 -3.71 3.29 -9.46
C LEU A 22 -4.66 4.13 -10.29
N THR A 23 -5.87 3.63 -10.56
CA THR A 23 -6.88 4.31 -11.39
C THR A 23 -7.49 5.52 -10.69
N THR A 24 -7.88 5.38 -9.42
CA THR A 24 -8.54 6.45 -8.67
C THR A 24 -7.57 7.49 -8.11
N ARG A 25 -6.26 7.18 -8.09
CA ARG A 25 -5.20 7.93 -7.38
C ARG A 25 -5.54 8.23 -5.91
N SER A 26 -6.54 7.55 -5.36
CA SER A 26 -7.00 7.71 -3.99
C SER A 26 -6.79 6.39 -3.26
N THR A 27 -5.95 6.47 -2.25
CA THR A 27 -5.66 5.37 -1.35
C THR A 27 -6.34 5.58 0.01
N LYS A 28 -7.21 6.58 0.15
CA LYS A 28 -7.86 6.95 1.43
C LYS A 28 -8.64 5.79 2.06
N ASP A 29 -9.25 4.96 1.23
CA ASP A 29 -10.11 3.85 1.67
C ASP A 29 -9.30 2.58 1.97
N VAL A 30 -7.99 2.58 1.71
CA VAL A 30 -7.11 1.45 1.96
C VAL A 30 -6.36 1.67 3.27
N SER A 31 -6.54 0.75 4.22
CA SER A 31 -5.85 0.80 5.51
C SER A 31 -4.34 0.57 5.33
N LEU A 32 -3.53 1.54 5.77
CA LEU A 32 -2.06 1.42 5.79
C LEU A 32 -1.64 0.22 6.64
N MET A 33 -2.31 0.01 7.78
CA MET A 33 -2.01 -1.08 8.71
C MET A 33 -2.29 -2.45 8.07
N MET A 34 -3.34 -2.55 7.25
CA MET A 34 -3.62 -3.76 6.48
C MET A 34 -2.48 -4.04 5.49
N LEU A 35 -2.03 -3.04 4.73
CA LEU A 35 -0.94 -3.23 3.77
C LEU A 35 0.37 -3.64 4.45
N ILE A 36 0.72 -3.04 5.58
CA ILE A 36 1.92 -3.40 6.34
C ILE A 36 1.82 -4.85 6.83
N CYS A 37 0.69 -5.23 7.43
CA CYS A 37 0.46 -6.58 7.95
C CYS A 37 0.45 -7.65 6.83
N SER A 38 -0.20 -7.37 5.70
CA SER A 38 -0.21 -8.28 4.55
C SER A 38 1.18 -8.42 3.94
N THR A 39 1.92 -7.32 3.79
CA THR A 39 3.28 -7.33 3.23
C THR A 39 4.25 -8.11 4.12
N SER A 40 4.19 -7.92 5.44
CA SER A 40 5.01 -8.69 6.39
C SER A 40 4.60 -10.17 6.43
N GLY A 41 3.30 -10.46 6.36
CA GLY A 41 2.77 -11.82 6.30
C GLY A 41 3.26 -12.60 5.07
N MET A 42 3.23 -11.99 3.88
CA MET A 42 3.75 -12.62 2.65
C MET A 42 5.26 -12.88 2.75
N LEU A 43 6.02 -11.96 3.35
CA LEU A 43 7.44 -12.14 3.63
C LEU A 43 7.69 -13.36 4.54
N LEU A 44 6.93 -13.48 5.63
CA LEU A 44 7.02 -14.60 6.56
C LEU A 44 6.65 -15.93 5.89
N TRP A 45 5.58 -15.95 5.08
CA TRP A 45 5.17 -17.13 4.33
C TRP A 45 6.19 -17.54 3.27
N MET A 46 6.84 -16.58 2.62
CA MET A 46 7.93 -16.84 1.69
C MET A 46 9.14 -17.47 2.41
N ILE A 47 9.53 -16.94 3.57
CA ILE A 47 10.60 -17.53 4.41
C ILE A 47 10.21 -18.94 4.83
N HIS A 48 8.98 -19.15 5.28
CA HIS A 48 8.48 -20.47 5.63
C HIS A 48 8.53 -21.44 4.44
N GLY A 49 8.13 -20.99 3.24
CA GLY A 49 8.22 -21.78 2.01
C GLY A 49 9.64 -22.22 1.67
N ILE A 50 10.65 -21.38 1.93
CA ILE A 50 12.06 -21.74 1.81
C ILE A 50 12.42 -22.83 2.83
N LEU A 51 12.00 -22.68 4.10
CA LEU A 51 12.29 -23.66 5.16
C LEU A 51 11.71 -25.04 4.86
N VAL A 52 10.52 -25.11 4.25
CA VAL A 52 9.87 -26.38 3.88
C VAL A 52 10.18 -26.84 2.45
N ASN A 53 11.04 -26.14 1.71
CA ASN A 53 11.35 -26.39 0.30
C ASN A 53 10.11 -26.49 -0.61
N ASP A 54 9.10 -25.64 -0.40
CA ASP A 54 7.88 -25.58 -1.24
C ASP A 54 7.98 -24.46 -2.29
N PRO A 55 8.34 -24.76 -3.55
CA PRO A 55 8.46 -23.75 -4.60
C PRO A 55 7.13 -23.08 -4.95
N ALA A 56 5.98 -23.73 -4.73
CA ALA A 56 4.68 -23.13 -4.98
C ALA A 56 4.39 -22.03 -3.96
N LEU A 57 4.67 -22.30 -2.68
CA LEU A 57 4.49 -21.33 -1.60
C LEU A 57 5.44 -20.14 -1.75
N ILE A 58 6.69 -20.39 -2.12
CA ILE A 58 7.69 -19.35 -2.41
C ILE A 58 7.18 -18.46 -3.56
N THR A 59 6.90 -19.05 -4.72
CA THR A 59 6.53 -18.29 -5.93
C THR A 59 5.27 -17.46 -5.73
N ALA A 60 4.24 -18.03 -5.10
CA ALA A 60 2.97 -17.35 -4.84
C ALA A 60 3.15 -16.12 -3.92
N ASN A 61 3.90 -16.28 -2.83
CA ASN A 61 4.11 -15.20 -1.87
C ASN A 61 5.09 -14.15 -2.40
N SER A 62 6.09 -14.52 -3.22
CA SER A 62 6.99 -13.56 -3.86
C SER A 62 6.23 -12.59 -4.79
N ILE A 63 5.34 -13.10 -5.64
CA ILE A 63 4.55 -12.27 -6.57
C ILE A 63 3.62 -11.34 -5.77
N SER A 64 2.91 -11.90 -4.79
CA SER A 64 1.99 -11.15 -3.93
C SER A 64 2.72 -10.06 -3.14
N PHE A 65 3.91 -10.38 -2.60
CA PHE A 65 4.75 -9.45 -1.86
C PHE A 65 5.15 -8.25 -2.71
N VAL A 66 5.60 -8.47 -3.95
CA VAL A 66 5.98 -7.36 -4.85
C VAL A 66 4.81 -6.42 -5.11
N LEU A 67 3.62 -6.98 -5.39
CA LEU A 67 2.41 -6.18 -5.63
C LEU A 67 2.01 -5.37 -4.39
N ALA A 68 1.97 -6.02 -3.22
CA ALA A 68 1.62 -5.38 -1.95
C ALA A 68 2.64 -4.30 -1.55
N PHE A 69 3.93 -4.56 -1.75
CA PHE A 69 5.01 -3.62 -1.47
C PHE A 69 4.94 -2.36 -2.34
N LEU A 70 4.66 -2.51 -3.64
CA LEU A 70 4.43 -1.38 -4.54
C LEU A 70 3.21 -0.55 -4.12
N LEU A 71 2.11 -1.21 -3.74
CA LEU A 71 0.91 -0.54 -3.25
C LEU A 71 1.17 0.23 -1.94
N LEU A 72 1.94 -0.37 -1.02
CA LEU A 72 2.35 0.27 0.23
C LEU A 72 3.20 1.52 -0.04
N GLY A 73 4.18 1.43 -0.95
CA GLY A 73 4.99 2.60 -1.34
C GLY A 73 4.15 3.73 -1.93
N LEU A 74 3.18 3.41 -2.80
CA LEU A 74 2.25 4.40 -3.35
C LEU A 74 1.35 5.03 -2.27
N LYS A 75 0.85 4.21 -1.34
CA LYS A 75 0.04 4.67 -0.20
C LYS A 75 0.82 5.69 0.64
N ILE A 76 2.04 5.35 1.04
CA ILE A 76 2.91 6.23 1.85
C ILE A 76 3.19 7.54 1.12
N LYS A 77 3.52 7.49 -0.18
CA LYS A 77 3.76 8.69 -0.99
C LYS A 77 2.53 9.61 -1.01
N ASN A 78 1.35 9.04 -1.22
CA ASN A 78 0.10 9.81 -1.32
C ASN A 78 -0.29 10.43 0.03
N ASP A 79 -0.15 9.68 1.12
CA ASP A 79 -0.46 10.15 2.47
C ASP A 79 0.52 11.26 2.91
N TYR A 80 1.82 11.10 2.63
CA TYR A 80 2.83 12.13 2.90
C TYR A 80 2.57 13.41 2.07
N LEU A 81 2.29 13.27 0.78
CA LEU A 81 1.98 14.41 -0.10
C LEU A 81 0.70 15.14 0.38
N GLY A 82 -0.33 14.39 0.76
CA GLY A 82 -1.57 14.95 1.31
C GLY A 82 -1.36 15.68 2.63
N PHE A 83 -0.48 15.18 3.50
CA PHE A 83 -0.07 15.87 4.71
C PHE A 83 0.65 17.19 4.42
N VAL A 84 1.67 17.18 3.55
CA VAL A 84 2.45 18.38 3.19
C VAL A 84 1.58 19.46 2.54
N LEU A 85 0.71 19.08 1.60
CA LEU A 85 -0.21 20.03 0.95
C LEU A 85 -1.21 20.64 1.93
N ASN A 86 -1.75 19.83 2.86
CA ASN A 86 -2.62 20.34 3.92
C ASN A 86 -1.88 21.27 4.88
N PHE A 87 -0.63 20.95 5.24
CA PHE A 87 0.22 21.83 6.03
C PHE A 87 0.45 23.16 5.31
N GLY A 88 0.96 23.14 4.07
CA GLY A 88 1.22 24.35 3.28
C GLY A 88 -0.02 25.23 3.12
N ASN A 89 -1.19 24.63 2.87
CA ASN A 89 -2.45 25.38 2.78
C ASN A 89 -2.87 25.99 4.13
N LYS A 90 -2.73 25.25 5.25
CA LYS A 90 -3.09 25.74 6.59
C LYS A 90 -2.28 26.97 7.00
N TYR A 91 -0.97 26.97 6.75
CA TYR A 91 -0.08 28.10 7.10
C TYR A 91 -0.10 29.23 6.05
N GLY A 92 -0.22 28.90 4.76
CA GLY A 92 -0.37 29.90 3.70
C GLY A 92 -1.67 30.71 3.82
N LYS A 93 -2.77 30.08 4.26
CA LYS A 93 -4.05 30.76 4.52
C LYS A 93 -4.02 31.60 5.80
N SER A 94 -3.26 31.16 6.82
CA SER A 94 -3.03 31.92 8.06
C SER A 94 -2.29 33.24 7.80
N GLY A 95 -1.26 33.23 6.94
CA GLY A 95 -0.56 34.46 6.54
C GLY A 95 -1.43 35.47 5.80
N LYS A 96 -2.36 35.01 4.94
CA LYS A 96 -3.32 35.90 4.27
C LYS A 96 -4.31 36.55 5.25
N ASN A 97 -4.86 35.79 6.19
CA ASN A 97 -5.77 36.37 7.20
C ASN A 97 -5.06 37.41 8.08
N LEU A 98 -3.80 37.18 8.44
CA LEU A 98 -3.02 38.14 9.23
C LEU A 98 -2.75 39.45 8.48
N SER A 99 -2.57 39.39 7.15
CA SER A 99 -2.41 40.59 6.31
C SER A 99 -3.71 41.38 6.13
N LEU A 100 -4.87 40.72 6.25
CA LEU A 100 -6.20 41.32 6.18
C LEU A 100 -6.55 42.09 7.47
N PHE A 101 -6.05 41.65 8.62
CA PHE A 101 -6.21 42.35 9.91
C PHE A 101 -5.24 43.53 10.10
N ARG A 102 -4.30 43.73 9.17
CA ARG A 102 -3.27 44.78 9.24
C ARG A 102 -3.57 46.00 8.35
N LYS A 103 -4.75 46.04 7.71
CA LYS A 103 -5.31 47.23 7.05
C LYS A 103 -6.38 47.84 7.94
#